data_AF-A0A919G1T5-F1
#
_entry.id   AF-A0A919G1T5-F1
#
_cell.length_a   1.000
_cell.length_b   1.000
_cell.length_c   1.000
_cell.angle_alpha   90.00
_cell.angle_beta   90.00
_cell.angle_gamma   90.00
#
_symmetry.space_group_name_H-M   'P 1'
#
loop_
_entity.id
_entity.type
_entity.pdbx_description
1 polymer ?
#
loop_
_entity_poly.entity_id
_entity_poly.type
_entity_poly.pdbx_seq_one_letter_code
_entity_poly.pdbx_strand_id
1 'polypeptide(L)'
;MFCHATPRDDEEVVLVDSSLERWAEVLDGLDPSVTTVVMGHTHMPFLRLVDRRICVNPGSVGMPYGRAGGSWALLRDGQVELRHTPVDVEAAVAAVAAGSAYPGAEEWARAYVTSANSDADALRAFAPRDGRRL
;
A
#
# COMPACT_ATOMS: atom_id res chain seq x y z
N MET A 1 3.50 -6.26 -14.23
CA MET A 1 3.84 -7.24 -13.18
C MET A 1 3.02 -6.94 -11.94
N PHE A 2 2.68 -7.97 -11.15
CA PHE A 2 1.99 -7.85 -9.86
C PHE A 2 2.81 -8.56 -8.78
N CYS A 3 3.01 -7.92 -7.63
CA CYS A 3 3.69 -8.49 -6.46
C CYS A 3 3.07 -7.93 -5.16
N HIS A 4 3.30 -8.57 -4.01
CA HIS A 4 2.78 -8.05 -2.75
C HIS A 4 3.57 -6.84 -2.25
N ALA A 5 4.89 -6.92 -2.13
CA ALA A 5 5.73 -5.83 -1.65
C ALA A 5 6.69 -5.33 -2.73
N THR A 6 7.78 -6.07 -3.02
CA THR A 6 8.65 -5.81 -4.17
C THR A 6 8.70 -7.03 -5.08
N PRO A 7 9.22 -6.92 -6.32
CA PRO A 7 9.48 -8.07 -7.17
C PRO A 7 10.41 -9.13 -6.58
N ARG A 8 11.19 -8.78 -5.56
CA ARG A 8 12.27 -9.63 -5.00
C ARG A 8 11.85 -10.32 -3.71
N ASP A 9 10.97 -9.69 -2.93
CA ASP A 9 10.61 -10.10 -1.58
C ASP A 9 9.25 -9.52 -1.16
N ASP A 10 8.42 -10.33 -0.50
CA ASP A 10 7.08 -9.97 -0.01
C ASP A 10 7.11 -9.20 1.32
N GLU A 11 8.25 -9.10 2.01
CA GLU A 11 8.39 -8.33 3.25
C GLU A 11 9.23 -7.06 3.09
N GLU A 12 9.79 -6.85 1.90
CA GLU A 12 10.66 -5.74 1.59
C GLU A 12 9.89 -4.43 1.46
N VAL A 13 10.35 -3.38 2.15
CA VAL A 13 9.70 -2.07 2.12
C VAL A 13 10.35 -1.16 1.06
N VAL A 14 9.49 -0.60 0.23
CA VAL A 14 9.75 0.59 -0.60
C VAL A 14 8.56 1.54 -0.47
N LEU A 15 8.84 2.83 -0.32
CA LEU A 15 7.89 3.90 -0.05
C LEU A 15 7.82 4.86 -1.24
N VAL A 16 6.70 5.62 -1.30
CA VAL A 16 6.48 6.61 -2.37
C VAL A 16 7.59 7.65 -2.44
N ASP A 17 8.30 7.89 -1.34
CA ASP A 17 9.39 8.86 -1.18
C ASP A 17 10.78 8.21 -0.97
N SER A 18 10.90 6.88 -1.14
CA SER A 18 12.22 6.22 -1.12
C SER A 18 13.14 6.81 -2.18
N SER A 19 14.46 6.72 -1.92
CA SER A 19 15.50 7.27 -2.79
C SER A 19 15.51 6.59 -4.15
N LEU A 20 16.15 7.23 -5.14
CA LEU A 20 16.29 6.66 -6.48
C LEU A 20 17.08 5.35 -6.44
N GLU A 21 18.11 5.27 -5.60
CA GLU A 21 18.96 4.09 -5.42
C GLU A 21 18.14 2.93 -4.86
N ARG A 22 17.29 3.19 -3.85
CA ARG A 22 16.42 2.15 -3.28
C ARG A 22 15.44 1.62 -4.32
N TRP A 23 14.85 2.51 -5.11
CA TRP A 23 13.96 2.11 -6.20
C TRP A 23 14.67 1.31 -7.29
N ALA A 24 15.90 1.70 -7.66
CA ALA A 24 16.71 0.93 -8.61
C ALA A 24 17.03 -0.46 -8.06
N GLU A 25 17.35 -0.56 -6.77
CA GLU A 25 17.66 -1.82 -6.10
C GLU A 25 16.47 -2.78 -6.10
N VAL A 26 15.28 -2.33 -5.66
CA VAL A 26 14.10 -3.20 -5.55
C VAL A 26 13.53 -3.65 -6.90
N LEU A 27 13.88 -2.95 -7.98
CA LEU A 27 13.47 -3.27 -9.35
C LEU A 27 14.60 -3.94 -10.16
N ASP A 28 15.76 -4.18 -9.55
CA ASP A 28 16.90 -4.78 -10.23
C ASP A 28 16.56 -6.16 -10.79
N GLY A 29 17.08 -6.47 -11.97
CA GLY A 29 16.82 -7.71 -12.69
C GLY A 29 15.43 -7.84 -13.33
N LEU A 30 14.53 -6.86 -13.17
CA LEU A 30 13.25 -6.88 -13.89
C LEU A 30 13.44 -6.77 -15.41
N ASP A 31 12.75 -7.63 -16.15
CA ASP A 31 12.73 -7.61 -17.61
C ASP A 31 12.43 -6.18 -18.13
N PRO A 32 13.24 -5.63 -19.05
CA PRO A 32 13.07 -4.26 -19.57
C PRO A 32 11.71 -3.99 -20.23
N SER A 33 10.99 -5.02 -20.67
CA SER A 33 9.64 -4.89 -21.25
C SER A 33 8.54 -4.62 -20.20
N VAL A 34 8.82 -4.81 -18.90
CA VAL A 34 7.83 -4.55 -17.83
C VAL A 34 7.70 -3.04 -17.58
N THR A 35 6.74 -2.40 -18.22
CA THR A 35 6.54 -0.94 -18.08
C THR A 35 5.70 -0.54 -16.87
N THR A 36 5.02 -1.50 -16.22
CA THR A 36 4.15 -1.24 -15.06
C THR A 36 4.33 -2.32 -14.00
N VAL A 37 4.55 -1.90 -12.75
CA VAL A 37 4.69 -2.75 -11.57
C VAL A 37 3.60 -2.36 -10.57
N VAL A 38 2.68 -3.29 -10.29
CA VAL A 38 1.65 -3.11 -9.27
C VAL A 38 2.10 -3.85 -8.03
N MET A 39 2.23 -3.10 -6.94
CA MET A 39 2.73 -3.53 -5.63
C MET A 39 1.73 -3.11 -4.55
N GLY A 40 1.92 -3.59 -3.32
CA GLY A 40 1.04 -3.33 -2.19
C GLY A 40 1.87 -3.14 -0.92
N HIS A 41 1.60 -3.99 0.09
CA HIS A 41 2.33 -4.09 1.36
C HIS A 41 2.23 -2.88 2.31
N THR A 42 2.47 -1.67 1.81
CA THR A 42 2.55 -0.45 2.62
C THR A 42 1.22 0.29 2.74
N HIS A 43 0.18 -0.16 2.04
CA HIS A 43 -1.22 0.27 2.16
C HIS A 43 -1.54 1.74 1.84
N MET A 44 -0.53 2.56 1.54
CA MET A 44 -0.70 3.94 1.09
C MET A 44 -0.80 3.99 -0.44
N PRO A 45 -1.90 4.49 -1.02
CA PRO A 45 -2.05 4.52 -2.46
C PRO A 45 -1.08 5.52 -3.11
N PHE A 46 -0.36 5.08 -4.15
CA PHE A 46 0.48 5.97 -4.97
C PHE A 46 0.59 5.49 -6.42
N LEU A 47 0.91 6.44 -7.29
CA LEU A 47 1.37 6.21 -8.66
C LEU A 47 2.66 7.00 -8.84
N ARG A 48 3.77 6.31 -9.10
CA ARG A 48 5.11 6.92 -9.22
C ARG A 48 5.78 6.47 -10.52
N LEU A 49 6.36 7.42 -11.24
CA LEU A 49 7.32 7.11 -12.31
C LEU A 49 8.68 6.79 -11.68
N VAL A 50 9.18 5.58 -11.92
CA VAL A 50 10.44 5.05 -11.42
C VAL A 50 11.23 4.51 -12.59
N ASP A 51 12.28 5.23 -12.98
CA ASP A 51 13.13 4.92 -14.14
C ASP A 51 12.36 4.27 -15.32
N ARG A 52 11.51 5.07 -15.97
CA ARG A 52 10.69 4.69 -17.14
C ARG A 52 9.60 3.64 -16.88
N ARG A 53 9.42 3.17 -15.64
CA ARG A 53 8.34 2.27 -15.23
C ARG A 53 7.32 3.00 -14.37
N ILE A 54 6.06 2.64 -14.50
CA ILE A 54 5.00 3.10 -13.60
C ILE A 54 4.89 2.10 -12.43
N CYS A 55 5.24 2.55 -11.23
CA CYS A 55 5.01 1.81 -9.99
C CYS A 55 3.69 2.26 -9.36
N VAL A 56 2.83 1.30 -9.05
CA VAL A 56 1.49 1.54 -8.51
C VAL A 56 1.36 0.81 -7.19
N ASN A 57 0.98 1.54 -6.15
CA ASN A 57 0.38 0.95 -4.96
C ASN A 57 -1.10 1.34 -4.95
N PRO A 58 -2.04 0.39 -5.03
CA PRO A 58 -3.47 0.72 -5.00
C PRO A 58 -3.97 1.13 -3.61
N GLY A 59 -3.12 1.02 -2.58
CA GLY A 59 -3.48 1.19 -1.19
C GLY A 59 -4.10 -0.08 -0.59
N SER A 60 -4.87 0.07 0.47
CA SER A 60 -5.56 -1.04 1.14
C SER A 60 -7.08 -0.84 1.17
N VAL A 61 -7.80 -1.95 1.01
CA VAL A 61 -9.26 -1.97 1.11
C VAL A 61 -9.71 -1.98 2.58
N GLY A 62 -8.99 -2.70 3.46
CA GLY A 62 -9.40 -2.94 4.85
C GLY A 62 -8.47 -2.38 5.92
N MET A 63 -7.29 -1.88 5.53
CA MET A 63 -6.31 -1.26 6.44
C MET A 63 -5.73 0.02 5.82
N PRO A 64 -6.55 1.02 5.49
CA PRO A 64 -6.08 2.27 4.91
C PRO A 64 -5.15 3.03 5.87
N TYR A 65 -4.08 3.60 5.31
CA TYR A 65 -3.33 4.70 5.93
C TYR A 65 -3.63 5.99 5.17
N GLY A 66 -4.13 7.01 5.86
CA GLY A 66 -4.58 8.26 5.26
C GLY A 66 -6.10 8.46 5.37
N ARG A 67 -6.87 8.06 4.34
CA ARG A 67 -8.32 8.27 4.28
C ARG A 67 -9.10 6.96 4.46
N ALA A 68 -10.03 6.93 5.41
CA ALA A 68 -10.93 5.80 5.64
C ALA A 68 -11.78 5.43 4.40
N GLY A 69 -12.07 4.14 4.25
CA GLY A 69 -12.67 3.55 3.04
C GLY A 69 -11.66 2.80 2.18
N GLY A 70 -12.17 2.07 1.20
CA GLY A 70 -11.35 1.15 0.42
C GLY A 70 -10.59 1.85 -0.70
N SER A 71 -9.26 1.80 -0.66
CA SER A 71 -8.40 2.25 -1.76
C SER A 71 -8.13 1.10 -2.73
N TRP A 72 -8.19 1.39 -4.03
CA TRP A 72 -7.95 0.42 -5.11
C TRP A 72 -7.48 1.13 -6.38
N ALA A 73 -7.05 0.38 -7.40
CA ALA A 73 -6.66 0.95 -8.70
C ALA A 73 -7.46 0.33 -9.85
N LEU A 74 -7.86 1.16 -10.82
CA LEU A 74 -8.40 0.72 -12.10
C LEU A 74 -7.28 0.71 -13.14
N LEU A 75 -7.07 -0.44 -13.77
CA LEU A 75 -6.15 -0.62 -14.89
C LEU A 75 -6.96 -0.78 -16.18
N ARG A 76 -6.76 0.12 -17.15
CA ARG A 76 -7.52 0.09 -18.41
C ARG A 76 -6.69 0.70 -19.54
N ASP A 77 -6.53 -0.04 -20.64
CA ASP A 77 -5.84 0.45 -21.86
C ASP A 77 -4.44 1.05 -21.60
N GLY A 78 -3.68 0.43 -20.69
CA GLY A 78 -2.36 0.91 -20.27
C GLY A 78 -2.37 2.13 -19.33
N GLN A 79 -3.54 2.61 -18.94
CA GLN A 79 -3.72 3.68 -17.96
C GLN A 79 -4.00 3.12 -16.57
N VAL A 80 -3.68 3.93 -15.56
CA VAL A 80 -3.89 3.61 -14.15
C VAL A 80 -4.63 4.77 -13.49
N GLU A 81 -5.73 4.47 -12.81
CA GLU A 81 -6.45 5.42 -11.96
C GLU A 81 -6.48 4.91 -10.53
N LEU A 82 -6.04 5.72 -9.56
CA LEU A 82 -6.28 5.43 -8.15
C LEU A 82 -7.72 5.80 -7.81
N ARG A 83 -8.42 4.90 -7.14
CA ARG A 83 -9.83 4.98 -6.84
C ARG A 83 -10.05 4.73 -5.36
N HIS A 84 -11.16 5.28 -4.87
CA HIS A 84 -11.57 5.15 -3.48
C HIS A 84 -13.06 4.89 -3.42
N THR A 85 -13.44 3.93 -2.57
CA THR A 85 -14.84 3.63 -2.29
C THR A 85 -15.13 3.97 -0.83
N PRO A 86 -16.04 4.94 -0.56
CA PRO A 86 -16.55 5.17 0.77
C PRO A 86 -17.22 3.90 1.32
N VAL A 87 -16.99 3.62 2.60
CA VAL A 87 -17.62 2.51 3.31
C VAL A 87 -18.26 3.03 4.58
N ASP A 88 -19.29 2.34 5.07
CA ASP A 88 -19.76 2.54 6.43
C ASP A 88 -18.74 1.95 7.40
N VAL A 89 -17.89 2.82 7.94
CA VAL A 89 -16.74 2.44 8.78
C VAL A 89 -17.21 1.78 10.06
N GLU A 90 -18.25 2.31 10.71
CA GLU A 90 -18.75 1.73 11.97
C GLU A 90 -19.40 0.37 11.72
N ALA A 91 -20.15 0.22 10.63
CA ALA A 91 -20.68 -1.09 10.24
C ALA A 91 -19.55 -2.09 9.93
N ALA A 92 -18.49 -1.66 9.25
CA ALA A 92 -17.33 -2.51 8.95
C ALA A 92 -16.58 -2.93 10.23
N VAL A 93 -16.35 -2.02 11.17
CA VAL A 93 -15.75 -2.33 12.48
C VAL A 93 -16.62 -3.33 13.25
N ALA A 94 -17.93 -3.10 13.33
CA ALA A 94 -18.86 -4.00 13.99
C ALA A 94 -18.87 -5.40 13.34
N ALA A 95 -18.83 -5.46 12.01
CA ALA A 95 -18.78 -6.72 11.27
C ALA A 95 -17.48 -7.49 11.55
N VAL A 96 -16.32 -6.82 11.61
CA VAL A 96 -15.04 -7.45 11.97
C VAL A 96 -15.06 -7.96 13.41
N ALA A 97 -15.56 -7.15 14.35
CA ALA A 97 -15.65 -7.50 15.76
C ALA A 97 -16.57 -8.72 15.99
N ALA A 98 -17.69 -8.80 15.30
CA ALA A 98 -18.63 -9.91 15.41
C ALA A 98 -18.21 -11.17 14.64
N GLY A 99 -17.49 -11.00 13.52
CA GLY A 99 -17.17 -12.09 12.59
C GLY A 99 -15.81 -12.75 12.79
N SER A 100 -14.89 -12.11 13.53
CA SER A 100 -13.52 -12.61 13.70
C SER A 100 -13.33 -13.33 15.04
N ALA A 101 -12.62 -14.46 15.01
CA ALA A 101 -12.17 -15.16 16.22
C ALA A 101 -10.84 -14.61 16.78
N TYR A 102 -10.25 -13.60 16.13
CA TYR A 102 -9.00 -13.00 16.56
C TYR A 102 -9.15 -12.25 17.89
N PRO A 103 -8.33 -12.54 18.92
CA PRO A 103 -8.33 -11.76 20.16
C PRO A 103 -8.02 -10.28 19.86
N GLY A 104 -8.89 -9.37 20.29
CA GLY A 104 -8.73 -7.95 20.01
C GLY A 104 -9.22 -7.50 18.62
N ALA A 105 -10.05 -8.30 17.94
CA ALA A 105 -10.59 -7.95 16.61
C ALA A 105 -11.24 -6.57 16.55
N GLU A 106 -11.99 -6.16 17.57
CA GLU A 106 -12.58 -4.81 17.62
C GLU A 106 -11.51 -3.72 17.72
N GLU A 107 -10.54 -3.88 18.63
CA GLU A 107 -9.43 -2.92 18.79
C GLU A 107 -8.62 -2.79 17.49
N TRP A 108 -8.29 -3.92 16.88
CA TRP A 108 -7.62 -3.97 15.59
C TRP A 108 -8.44 -3.26 14.51
N ALA A 109 -9.75 -3.53 14.42
CA ALA A 109 -10.61 -2.90 13.43
C ALA A 109 -10.69 -1.40 13.65
N ARG A 110 -10.80 -0.96 14.91
CA ARG A 110 -10.77 0.47 15.26
C ARG A 110 -9.45 1.12 14.90
N ALA A 111 -8.31 0.43 15.04
CA ALA A 111 -7.01 1.00 14.67
C ALA A 111 -6.82 1.15 13.15
N TYR A 112 -7.32 0.20 12.35
CA TYR A 112 -7.00 0.15 10.92
C TYR A 112 -8.16 0.51 9.99
N VAL A 113 -9.38 0.02 10.23
CA VAL A 113 -10.54 0.26 9.35
C VAL A 113 -10.97 1.73 9.40
N THR A 114 -10.80 2.37 10.56
CA THR A 114 -11.09 3.81 10.74
C THR A 114 -10.02 4.73 10.14
N SER A 115 -8.91 4.16 9.63
CA SER A 115 -7.74 4.92 9.19
C SER A 115 -7.17 5.83 10.28
N ALA A 116 -7.06 5.33 11.51
CA ALA A 116 -6.56 6.13 12.65
C ALA A 116 -5.12 6.66 12.44
N ASN A 117 -4.32 5.97 11.61
CA ASN A 117 -2.99 6.39 11.22
C ASN A 117 -3.02 7.06 9.84
N SER A 118 -2.37 8.22 9.71
CA SER A 118 -2.18 8.89 8.43
C SER A 118 -1.13 8.18 7.57
N ASP A 119 -1.04 8.57 6.29
CA ASP A 119 0.09 8.18 5.44
C ASP A 119 1.42 8.67 6.01
N ALA A 120 1.47 9.87 6.58
CA ALA A 120 2.67 10.39 7.22
C ALA A 120 3.12 9.54 8.43
N ASP A 121 2.19 9.02 9.22
CA ASP A 121 2.49 8.11 10.33
C ASP A 121 3.05 6.79 9.82
N ALA A 122 2.42 6.22 8.79
CA ALA A 122 2.88 5.00 8.15
C ALA A 122 4.26 5.17 7.49
N LEU A 123 4.51 6.29 6.79
CA LEU A 123 5.81 6.60 6.20
C LEU A 123 6.89 6.67 7.27
N ARG A 124 6.65 7.36 8.41
CA ARG A 124 7.63 7.41 9.51
C ARG A 124 7.87 6.04 10.13
N ALA A 125 6.82 5.23 10.29
CA ALA A 125 6.93 3.88 10.85
C ALA A 125 7.70 2.94 9.91
N PHE A 126 7.53 3.08 8.60
CA PHE A 126 8.15 2.23 7.59
C PHE A 126 9.52 2.72 7.09
N ALA A 127 9.85 4.01 7.21
CA ALA A 127 11.11 4.58 6.71
C ALA A 127 12.37 3.83 7.19
N PRO A 128 12.50 3.39 8.47
CA PRO A 128 13.66 2.61 8.88
C PRO A 128 13.85 1.29 8.11
N ARG A 129 12.79 0.76 7.49
CA ARG A 129 12.78 -0.49 6.73
C ARG A 129 13.08 -0.30 5.23
N ASP A 130 13.07 0.93 4.72
CA ASP A 130 13.39 1.22 3.32
C ASP A 130 14.86 1.61 3.09
N GLY A 131 15.69 1.49 4.13
CA GLY A 131 17.12 1.77 4.10
C GLY A 131 17.50 3.17 4.58
N ARG A 132 16.53 4.07 4.82
CA ARG A 132 16.79 5.38 5.43
C ARG A 132 16.96 5.24 6.94
N ARG A 133 18.09 5.72 7.47
CA ARG A 133 18.24 5.94 8.92
C ARG A 133 17.64 7.30 9.26
N LEU A 134 16.79 7.35 10.28
CA LEU A 134 16.32 8.61 10.88
C LEU A 134 17.49 9.45 11.41
#